data_AF-A0A1L4C232-F1
#
_entry.id   AF-A0A1L4C232-F1
#
_cell.length_a   1.000
_cell.length_b   1.000
_cell.length_c   1.000
_cell.angle_alpha   90.00
_cell.angle_beta   90.00
_cell.angle_gamma   90.00
#
_symmetry.space_group_name_H-M   'P 1'
#
loop_
_entity.id
_entity.type
_entity.pdbx_description
1 polymer ?
#
loop_
_entity_poly.entity_id
_entity_poly.type
_entity_poly.pdbx_seq_one_letter_code
_entity_poly.pdbx_strand_id
1 'polypeptide(L)'
;MRRAYDEELEQLHRKFYQMGCKVNEAIYKSIKAFVNHDKELAKGVIEEDKEINQFEHDLEQACIELIALQQPVTTDLRKIITVMKASADLERMGDHAVSISKSTIRVKGNKRNSMIEGMISDAGEKIKKMGEEVITAYIEYDTEKAVEIANYDYLVDSLTHDIKEACISEMKKDPELVLGATDYIMASTYIERIGDYITNISEWIVYFQTGEIQELNTHHSYDEL
;
A
#
# COMPACT_ATOMS: atom_id res chain seq x y z
N MET A 1 -3.63 29.23 21.99
CA MET A 1 -3.30 27.85 22.41
C MET A 1 -4.05 26.85 21.54
N ARG A 2 -5.39 26.74 21.62
CA ARG A 2 -6.18 25.80 20.76
C ARG A 2 -5.97 26.00 19.25
N ARG A 3 -5.98 27.25 18.78
CA ARG A 3 -5.75 27.57 17.35
C ARG A 3 -4.39 27.09 16.80
N ALA A 4 -3.32 27.19 17.58
CA ALA A 4 -2.00 26.76 17.13
C ALA A 4 -1.93 25.22 17.04
N TYR A 5 -2.55 24.53 17.99
CA TYR A 5 -2.71 23.08 17.96
C TYR A 5 -3.55 22.61 16.75
N ASP A 6 -4.67 23.28 16.49
CA ASP A 6 -5.51 22.97 15.33
C ASP A 6 -4.75 23.19 14.00
N GLU A 7 -3.92 24.24 13.93
CA GLU A 7 -3.04 24.52 12.78
C GLU A 7 -1.94 23.46 12.61
N GLU A 8 -1.35 22.95 13.70
CA GLU A 8 -0.36 21.87 13.68
C GLU A 8 -0.99 20.53 13.24
N LEU A 9 -2.20 20.20 13.73
CA LEU A 9 -2.94 19.02 13.28
C LEU A 9 -3.28 19.11 11.79
N GLU A 10 -3.70 20.27 11.31
CA GLU A 10 -4.01 20.45 9.89
C GLU A 10 -2.74 20.30 9.01
N GLN A 11 -1.58 20.76 9.50
CA GLN A 11 -0.30 20.50 8.83
C GLN A 11 0.04 19.01 8.80
N LEU A 12 -0.22 18.28 9.88
CA LEU A 12 -0.03 16.84 9.97
C LEU A 12 -0.86 16.10 8.90
N HIS A 13 -2.15 16.44 8.77
CA HIS A 13 -3.02 15.87 7.73
C HIS A 13 -2.56 16.22 6.31
N ARG A 14 -2.11 17.45 6.07
CA ARG A 14 -1.56 17.85 4.77
C ARG A 14 -0.33 17.03 4.39
N LYS A 15 0.60 16.82 5.33
CA LYS A 15 1.79 15.98 5.12
C LYS A 15 1.41 14.53 4.85
N PHE A 16 0.47 13.97 5.62
CA PHE A 16 -0.03 12.62 5.42
C PHE A 16 -0.63 12.44 4.01
N TYR A 17 -1.49 13.39 3.57
CA TYR A 17 -2.05 13.35 2.23
C TYR A 17 -0.97 13.40 1.13
N GLN A 18 0.01 14.29 1.28
CA GLN A 18 1.13 14.38 0.33
C GLN A 18 1.94 13.09 0.25
N MET A 19 2.20 12.45 1.40
CA MET A 19 2.85 11.15 1.46
C MET A 19 2.02 10.08 0.75
N GLY A 20 0.72 10.00 1.03
CA GLY A 20 -0.18 9.05 0.39
C GLY A 20 -0.24 9.22 -1.14
N CYS A 21 -0.28 10.45 -1.65
CA CYS A 21 -0.20 10.70 -3.10
C CYS A 21 1.10 10.16 -3.71
N LYS A 22 2.25 10.38 -3.04
CA LYS A 22 3.55 9.88 -3.49
C LYS A 22 3.63 8.35 -3.48
N VAL A 23 3.11 7.72 -2.44
CA VAL A 23 3.04 6.26 -2.34
C VAL A 23 2.18 5.67 -3.46
N ASN A 24 0.98 6.22 -3.71
CA ASN A 24 0.12 5.77 -4.81
C ASN A 24 0.78 5.96 -6.19
N GLU A 25 1.50 7.07 -6.38
CA GLU A 25 2.26 7.30 -7.61
C GLU A 25 3.39 6.26 -7.76
N ALA A 26 4.13 5.96 -6.69
CA ALA A 26 5.20 4.97 -6.68
C ALA A 26 4.67 3.57 -7.01
N ILE A 27 3.54 3.16 -6.41
CA ILE A 27 2.87 1.89 -6.71
C ILE A 27 2.49 1.84 -8.19
N TYR A 28 1.79 2.86 -8.70
CA TYR A 28 1.40 2.91 -10.11
C TYR A 28 2.61 2.83 -11.06
N LYS A 29 3.65 3.62 -10.81
CA LYS A 29 4.88 3.61 -11.60
C LYS A 29 5.57 2.25 -11.54
N SER A 30 5.65 1.62 -10.37
CA SER A 30 6.33 0.33 -10.20
C SER A 30 5.66 -0.80 -10.98
N ILE A 31 4.33 -0.88 -10.94
CA ILE A 31 3.56 -1.89 -11.68
C ILE A 31 3.65 -1.62 -13.18
N LYS A 32 3.51 -0.36 -13.59
CA LYS A 32 3.68 0.05 -14.99
C LYS A 32 5.09 -0.29 -15.50
N ALA A 33 6.11 -0.04 -14.70
CA ALA A 33 7.49 -0.38 -15.04
C ALA A 33 7.66 -1.88 -15.21
N PHE A 34 7.08 -2.67 -14.29
CA PHE A 34 7.14 -4.12 -14.32
C PHE A 34 6.47 -4.70 -15.58
N VAL A 35 5.22 -4.34 -15.86
CA VAL A 35 4.47 -4.83 -17.03
C VAL A 35 5.12 -4.42 -18.37
N ASN A 36 5.69 -3.21 -18.44
CA ASN A 36 6.33 -2.71 -19.66
C ASN A 36 7.82 -3.04 -19.76
N HIS A 37 8.41 -3.69 -18.74
CA HIS A 37 9.85 -3.93 -18.62
C HIS A 37 10.68 -2.63 -18.68
N ASP A 38 10.12 -1.52 -18.19
CA ASP A 38 10.75 -0.21 -18.18
C ASP A 38 11.68 -0.07 -16.96
N LYS A 39 12.96 -0.39 -17.19
CA LYS A 39 13.99 -0.34 -16.12
C LYS A 39 14.33 1.07 -15.69
N GLU A 40 14.15 2.08 -16.53
CA GLU A 40 14.44 3.47 -16.16
C GLU A 40 13.33 4.00 -15.25
N LEU A 41 12.07 3.72 -15.57
CA LEU A 41 10.95 4.03 -14.67
C LEU A 41 11.10 3.31 -13.32
N ALA A 42 11.50 2.04 -13.33
CA ALA A 42 11.73 1.28 -12.09
C ALA A 42 12.84 1.90 -11.21
N LYS A 43 13.95 2.35 -11.80
CA LYS A 43 15.01 3.05 -11.06
C LYS A 43 14.50 4.36 -10.45
N GLY A 44 13.70 5.13 -11.21
CA GLY A 44 13.09 6.35 -10.71
C GLY A 44 12.28 6.11 -9.42
N VAL A 45 11.45 5.07 -9.39
CA VAL A 45 10.69 4.69 -8.18
C VAL A 45 11.62 4.43 -6.99
N ILE A 46 12.73 3.69 -7.20
CA ILE A 46 13.70 3.38 -6.14
C ILE A 46 14.39 4.65 -5.62
N GLU A 47 14.68 5.61 -6.49
CA GLU A 47 15.34 6.87 -6.12
C GLU A 47 14.39 7.84 -5.40
N GLU A 48 13.11 7.84 -5.77
CA GLU A 48 12.05 8.67 -5.18
C GLU A 48 11.63 8.19 -3.77
N ASP A 49 11.82 6.91 -3.45
CA ASP A 49 11.43 6.29 -2.17
C ASP A 49 12.01 6.98 -0.92
N LYS A 50 13.24 7.49 -1.01
CA LYS A 50 13.86 8.27 0.08
C LYS A 50 13.01 9.46 0.54
N GLU A 51 12.20 10.02 -0.35
CA GLU A 51 11.29 11.11 0.00
C GLU A 51 10.12 10.59 0.83
N ILE A 52 9.57 9.40 0.52
CA ILE A 52 8.50 8.75 1.29
C ILE A 52 8.99 8.47 2.72
N ASN A 53 10.21 7.92 2.85
CA ASN A 53 10.83 7.67 4.16
C ASN A 53 11.03 8.97 4.97
N GLN A 54 11.37 10.06 4.30
CA GLN A 54 11.47 11.36 4.97
C GLN A 54 10.11 11.89 5.42
N PHE A 55 9.05 11.68 4.63
CA PHE A 55 7.68 12.05 5.02
C PHE A 55 7.23 11.27 6.26
N GLU A 56 7.50 9.97 6.33
CA GLU A 56 7.18 9.12 7.48
C GLU A 56 7.88 9.62 8.74
N HIS A 57 9.20 9.82 8.67
CA HIS A 57 9.99 10.35 9.77
C HIS A 57 9.47 11.73 10.25
N ASP A 58 9.17 12.64 9.31
CA ASP A 58 8.68 13.97 9.64
C ASP A 58 7.28 13.94 10.28
N LEU A 59 6.43 12.99 9.88
CA LEU A 59 5.11 12.77 10.47
C LEU A 59 5.23 12.16 11.86
N GLU A 60 6.08 11.15 12.03
CA GLU A 60 6.32 10.50 13.32
C GLU A 60 6.84 11.52 14.34
N GLN A 61 7.87 12.29 13.96
CA GLN A 61 8.45 13.33 14.81
C GLN A 61 7.40 14.38 15.21
N ALA A 62 6.60 14.87 14.27
CA ALA A 62 5.53 15.84 14.55
C ALA A 62 4.47 15.27 15.50
N CYS A 63 4.10 13.99 15.33
CA CYS A 63 3.17 13.32 16.24
C CYS A 63 3.74 13.23 17.67
N ILE A 64 5.01 12.87 17.82
CA ILE A 64 5.69 12.78 19.13
C ILE A 64 5.75 14.15 19.81
N GLU A 65 6.10 15.20 19.05
CA GLU A 65 6.14 16.58 19.55
C GLU A 65 4.77 17.06 20.03
N LEU A 66 3.72 16.80 19.26
CA LEU A 66 2.34 17.13 19.64
C LEU A 66 1.93 16.44 20.94
N ILE A 67 2.23 15.15 21.10
CA ILE A 67 1.94 14.41 22.32
C ILE A 67 2.68 15.01 23.52
N ALA A 68 3.98 15.29 23.36
CA ALA A 68 4.83 15.79 24.43
C ALA A 68 4.45 17.21 24.88
N LEU A 69 4.15 18.11 23.93
CA LEU A 69 3.89 19.52 24.20
C LEU A 69 2.45 19.80 24.64
N GLN A 70 1.48 19.10 24.06
CA GLN A 70 0.06 19.43 24.22
C GLN A 70 -0.66 18.47 25.15
N GLN A 71 -0.08 17.30 25.46
CA GLN A 71 -0.66 16.26 26.31
C GLN A 71 -2.13 15.95 25.93
N PRO A 72 -2.40 15.64 24.65
CA PRO A 72 -3.74 15.45 24.14
C PRO A 72 -4.43 14.26 24.83
N VAL A 73 -5.75 14.34 24.96
CA VAL A 73 -6.56 13.31 25.60
C VAL A 73 -7.63 12.77 24.66
N THR A 74 -8.04 11.51 24.90
CA THR A 74 -9.21 10.89 24.27
C THR A 74 -9.15 10.96 22.74
N THR A 75 -9.99 11.76 22.09
CA THR A 75 -10.11 11.87 20.63
C THR A 75 -8.86 12.45 19.98
N ASP A 76 -8.25 13.45 20.60
CA ASP A 76 -7.09 14.14 20.05
C ASP A 76 -5.86 13.22 20.03
N LEU A 77 -5.70 12.42 21.10
CA LEU A 77 -4.66 11.39 21.15
C LEU A 77 -4.90 10.30 20.09
N ARG A 78 -6.15 9.85 19.91
CA ARG A 78 -6.48 8.88 18.86
C ARG A 78 -6.17 9.40 17.47
N LYS A 79 -6.46 10.68 17.15
CA LYS A 79 -6.08 11.28 15.86
C LYS A 79 -4.59 11.14 15.59
N ILE A 80 -3.77 11.53 16.56
CA ILE A 80 -2.31 11.52 16.41
C ILE A 80 -1.80 10.09 16.26
N ILE A 81 -2.31 9.14 17.05
CA ILE A 81 -1.96 7.72 16.94
C ILE A 81 -2.37 7.17 15.56
N THR A 82 -3.58 7.45 15.10
CA THR A 82 -4.08 7.02 13.79
C THR A 82 -3.20 7.55 12.66
N VAL A 83 -2.77 8.82 12.71
CA VAL A 83 -1.83 9.36 11.70
C VAL A 83 -0.50 8.62 11.73
N MET A 84 0.10 8.49 12.92
CA MET A 84 1.42 7.85 13.10
C MET A 84 1.41 6.40 12.62
N LYS A 85 0.35 5.65 12.92
CA LYS A 85 0.21 4.26 12.49
C LYS A 85 -0.03 4.15 10.99
N ALA A 86 -0.96 4.94 10.45
CA ALA A 86 -1.25 4.91 9.02
C ALA A 86 -0.06 5.40 8.17
N SER A 87 0.78 6.32 8.68
CA SER A 87 1.98 6.77 7.95
C SER A 87 3.02 5.66 7.86
N ALA A 88 3.17 4.85 8.91
CA ALA A 88 4.03 3.68 8.86
C ALA A 88 3.50 2.65 7.84
N ASP A 89 2.19 2.41 7.78
CA ASP A 89 1.60 1.51 6.77
C ASP A 89 1.78 2.06 5.33
N LEU A 90 1.67 3.38 5.12
CA LEU A 90 1.97 4.02 3.83
C LEU A 90 3.44 3.84 3.41
N GLU A 91 4.38 3.93 4.35
CA GLU A 91 5.80 3.67 4.05
C GLU A 91 6.01 2.22 3.59
N ARG A 92 5.38 1.26 4.27
CA ARG A 92 5.44 -0.16 3.88
C ARG A 92 4.89 -0.42 2.48
N MET A 93 3.83 0.29 2.10
CA MET A 93 3.31 0.25 0.73
C MET A 93 4.35 0.77 -0.29
N GLY A 94 5.06 1.85 0.04
CA GLY A 94 6.19 2.38 -0.77
C GLY A 94 7.33 1.36 -0.91
N ASP A 95 7.71 0.72 0.19
CA ASP A 95 8.71 -0.34 0.27
C ASP A 95 8.39 -1.54 -0.67
N HIS A 96 7.10 -1.88 -0.77
CA HIS A 96 6.63 -2.90 -1.72
C HIS A 96 6.64 -2.42 -3.17
N ALA A 97 6.34 -1.15 -3.44
CA ALA A 97 6.53 -0.57 -4.78
C ALA A 97 8.01 -0.62 -5.21
N VAL A 98 8.94 -0.31 -4.29
CA VAL A 98 10.38 -0.48 -4.50
C VAL A 98 10.74 -1.94 -4.79
N SER A 99 10.10 -2.89 -4.09
CA SER A 99 10.33 -4.31 -4.28
C SER A 99 9.90 -4.81 -5.67
N ILE A 100 8.75 -4.33 -6.16
CA ILE A 100 8.28 -4.56 -7.55
C ILE A 100 9.29 -3.97 -8.55
N SER A 101 9.71 -2.73 -8.36
CA SER A 101 10.71 -2.08 -9.22
C SER A 101 12.06 -2.82 -9.24
N LYS A 102 12.52 -3.33 -8.10
CA LYS A 102 13.72 -4.17 -8.02
C LYS A 102 13.52 -5.49 -8.78
N SER A 103 12.33 -6.09 -8.76
CA SER A 103 12.01 -7.25 -9.59
C SER A 103 12.14 -6.91 -11.08
N THR A 104 11.55 -5.79 -11.55
CA THR A 104 11.68 -5.31 -12.95
C THR A 104 13.14 -5.22 -13.42
N ILE A 105 14.03 -4.71 -12.57
CA ILE A 105 15.46 -4.57 -12.89
C ILE A 105 16.13 -5.94 -12.95
N ARG A 106 15.81 -6.82 -12.00
CA ARG A 106 16.41 -8.15 -11.86
C ARG A 106 15.92 -9.15 -12.89
N VAL A 107 14.73 -8.97 -13.48
CA VAL A 107 14.11 -9.95 -14.38
C VAL A 107 15.15 -10.49 -15.36
N LYS A 108 15.33 -11.81 -15.32
CA LYS A 108 16.21 -12.57 -16.20
C LYS A 108 15.35 -13.42 -17.13
N GLY A 109 15.68 -13.40 -18.41
CA GLY A 109 14.91 -14.08 -19.45
C GLY A 109 14.12 -13.08 -20.29
N ASN A 110 14.02 -13.38 -21.58
CA ASN A 110 13.34 -12.50 -22.56
C ASN A 110 11.92 -12.97 -22.88
N LYS A 111 11.52 -14.13 -22.35
CA LYS A 111 10.25 -14.76 -22.68
C LYS A 111 9.17 -14.19 -21.79
N ARG A 112 8.20 -13.55 -22.42
CA ARG A 112 7.09 -12.86 -21.76
C ARG A 112 5.84 -13.71 -21.83
N ASN A 113 4.97 -13.54 -20.84
CA ASN A 113 3.61 -14.04 -20.91
C ASN A 113 2.64 -12.86 -20.76
N SER A 114 2.09 -12.42 -21.90
CA SER A 114 1.20 -11.25 -21.95
C SER A 114 -0.11 -11.46 -21.19
N MET A 115 -0.57 -12.71 -21.04
CA MET A 115 -1.77 -13.01 -20.26
C MET A 115 -1.51 -12.73 -18.78
N ILE A 116 -0.40 -13.23 -18.23
CA ILE A 116 -0.02 -13.02 -16.82
C ILE A 116 0.29 -11.54 -16.56
N GLU A 117 1.00 -10.88 -17.48
CA GLU A 117 1.26 -9.43 -17.40
C GLU A 117 -0.04 -8.62 -17.39
N GLY A 118 -1.07 -9.04 -18.13
CA GLY A 118 -2.41 -8.44 -18.09
C GLY A 118 -3.08 -8.60 -16.73
N MET A 119 -3.04 -9.80 -16.14
CA MET A 119 -3.59 -10.05 -14.80
C MET A 119 -2.89 -9.19 -13.73
N ILE A 120 -1.57 -9.02 -13.81
CA ILE A 120 -0.81 -8.14 -12.90
C ILE A 120 -1.22 -6.68 -13.08
N SER A 121 -1.44 -6.24 -14.32
CA SER A 121 -1.95 -4.90 -14.60
C SER A 121 -3.32 -4.69 -13.96
N ASP A 122 -4.23 -5.65 -14.12
CA ASP A 122 -5.57 -5.60 -13.53
C ASP A 122 -5.53 -5.53 -12.00
N ALA A 123 -4.63 -6.28 -11.37
CA ALA A 123 -4.42 -6.24 -9.92
C ALA A 123 -3.89 -4.88 -9.47
N GLY A 124 -2.97 -4.29 -10.24
CA GLY A 124 -2.46 -2.94 -9.99
C GLY A 124 -3.51 -1.86 -10.10
N GLU A 125 -4.46 -1.95 -11.03
CA GLU A 125 -5.57 -1.00 -11.13
C GLU A 125 -6.49 -1.06 -9.89
N LYS A 126 -6.74 -2.26 -9.35
CA LYS A 126 -7.52 -2.44 -8.12
C LYS A 126 -6.81 -1.82 -6.92
N ILE A 127 -5.53 -2.14 -6.73
CA ILE A 127 -4.73 -1.57 -5.65
C ILE A 127 -4.62 -0.05 -5.75
N LYS A 128 -4.43 0.50 -6.96
CA LYS A 128 -4.41 1.95 -7.17
C LYS A 128 -5.72 2.59 -6.71
N LYS A 129 -6.86 2.01 -7.09
CA LYS A 129 -8.18 2.49 -6.67
C LYS A 129 -8.33 2.44 -5.16
N MET A 130 -7.99 1.31 -4.55
CA MET A 130 -8.05 1.13 -3.09
C MET A 130 -7.18 2.16 -2.35
N GLY A 131 -5.95 2.39 -2.82
CA GLY A 131 -5.03 3.37 -2.24
C GLY A 131 -5.52 4.82 -2.38
N GLU A 132 -6.19 5.17 -3.48
CA GLU A 132 -6.81 6.50 -3.65
C GLU A 132 -8.04 6.68 -2.74
N GLU A 133 -8.87 5.64 -2.62
CA GLU A 133 -10.06 5.65 -1.78
C GLU A 133 -9.71 5.68 -0.29
N VAL A 134 -8.68 4.96 0.17
CA VAL A 134 -8.33 4.90 1.62
C VAL A 134 -7.77 6.22 2.13
N ILE A 135 -7.00 6.95 1.31
CA ILE A 135 -6.51 8.29 1.67
C ILE A 135 -7.68 9.26 1.78
N THR A 136 -8.67 9.15 0.88
CA THR A 136 -9.87 9.98 0.92
C THR A 136 -10.70 9.67 2.17
N ALA A 137 -10.96 8.39 2.43
CA ALA A 137 -11.67 7.94 3.62
C ALA A 137 -10.95 8.38 4.92
N TYR A 138 -9.62 8.38 4.94
CA TYR A 138 -8.84 8.86 6.06
C TYR A 138 -9.05 10.36 6.31
N ILE A 139 -9.02 11.19 5.27
CA ILE A 139 -9.20 12.66 5.42
C ILE A 139 -10.59 12.98 5.96
N GLU A 140 -11.59 12.25 5.48
CA GLU A 140 -12.99 12.44 5.84
C GLU A 140 -13.38 11.70 7.14
N TYR A 141 -12.47 10.86 7.66
CA TYR A 141 -12.73 9.89 8.73
C TYR A 141 -13.98 9.03 8.46
N ASP A 142 -14.16 8.64 7.21
CA ASP A 142 -15.31 7.85 6.76
C ASP A 142 -15.09 6.37 7.07
N THR A 143 -15.69 5.91 8.17
CA THR A 143 -15.61 4.52 8.62
C THR A 143 -16.40 3.56 7.73
N GLU A 144 -17.50 4.00 7.14
CA GLU A 144 -18.29 3.13 6.25
C GLU A 144 -17.46 2.83 5.00
N LYS A 145 -16.86 3.88 4.43
CA LYS A 145 -15.96 3.75 3.28
C LYS A 145 -14.72 2.91 3.61
N ALA A 146 -14.12 3.09 4.79
CA ALA A 146 -13.00 2.26 5.24
C ALA A 146 -13.34 0.76 5.25
N VAL A 147 -14.52 0.40 5.78
CA VAL A 147 -14.98 -1.00 5.80
C VAL A 147 -15.24 -1.52 4.39
N GLU A 148 -15.81 -0.71 3.49
CA GLU A 148 -15.97 -1.10 2.08
C GLU A 148 -14.63 -1.36 1.38
N ILE A 149 -13.61 -0.55 1.65
CA ILE A 149 -12.27 -0.69 1.06
C ILE A 149 -11.61 -1.98 1.55
N ALA A 150 -11.63 -2.23 2.86
CA ALA A 150 -11.11 -3.46 3.44
C ALA A 150 -11.81 -4.70 2.84
N ASN A 151 -13.13 -4.66 2.70
CA ASN A 151 -13.90 -5.72 2.03
C ASN A 151 -13.69 -5.78 0.51
N TYR A 152 -12.96 -4.87 -0.11
CA TYR A 152 -12.63 -4.96 -1.54
C TYR A 152 -11.34 -5.76 -1.77
N ASP A 153 -10.52 -5.95 -0.73
CA ASP A 153 -9.21 -6.60 -0.79
C ASP A 153 -9.28 -8.06 -1.25
N TYR A 154 -10.38 -8.78 -0.97
CA TYR A 154 -10.58 -10.15 -1.47
C TYR A 154 -10.44 -10.26 -3.00
N LEU A 155 -10.76 -9.20 -3.76
CA LEU A 155 -10.60 -9.19 -5.22
C LEU A 155 -9.13 -9.13 -5.63
N VAL A 156 -8.29 -8.47 -4.85
CA VAL A 156 -6.84 -8.45 -5.05
C VAL A 156 -6.27 -9.81 -4.67
N ASP A 157 -6.66 -10.36 -3.52
CA ASP A 157 -6.22 -11.68 -3.07
C ASP A 157 -6.55 -12.79 -4.07
N SER A 158 -7.81 -12.84 -4.53
CA SER A 158 -8.25 -13.80 -5.53
C SER A 158 -7.45 -13.66 -6.82
N LEU A 159 -7.17 -12.45 -7.28
CA LEU A 159 -6.45 -12.23 -8.53
C LEU A 159 -4.96 -12.58 -8.39
N THR A 160 -4.33 -12.27 -7.24
CA THR A 160 -2.94 -12.63 -6.99
C THR A 160 -2.76 -14.14 -6.82
N HIS A 161 -3.76 -14.84 -6.27
CA HIS A 161 -3.85 -16.30 -6.28
C HIS A 161 -3.92 -16.86 -7.71
N ASP A 162 -4.82 -16.34 -8.55
CA ASP A 162 -4.94 -16.77 -9.95
C ASP A 162 -3.64 -16.54 -10.74
N ILE A 163 -2.94 -15.43 -10.49
CA ILE A 163 -1.61 -15.17 -11.09
C ILE A 163 -0.61 -16.26 -10.70
N LYS A 164 -0.57 -16.65 -9.41
CA LYS A 164 0.34 -17.69 -8.91
C LYS A 164 0.06 -19.03 -9.59
N GLU A 165 -1.21 -19.43 -9.68
CA GLU A 165 -1.62 -20.67 -10.35
C GLU A 165 -1.30 -20.66 -11.85
N ALA A 166 -1.56 -19.54 -12.55
CA ALA A 166 -1.20 -19.39 -13.95
C ALA A 166 0.32 -19.51 -14.17
N CYS A 167 1.13 -18.88 -13.31
CA CYS A 167 2.59 -19.00 -13.36
C CYS A 167 3.04 -20.45 -13.21
N ILE A 168 2.52 -21.18 -12.21
CA ILE A 168 2.86 -22.59 -11.98
C ILE A 168 2.47 -23.47 -13.18
N SER A 169 1.31 -23.23 -13.77
CA SER A 169 0.85 -23.95 -14.96
C SER A 169 1.77 -23.73 -16.16
N GLU A 170 2.18 -22.49 -16.41
CA GLU A 170 3.05 -22.15 -17.54
C GLU A 170 4.49 -22.66 -17.32
N MET A 171 5.02 -22.61 -16.10
CA MET A 171 6.32 -23.18 -15.76
C MET A 171 6.40 -24.70 -16.02
N LYS A 172 5.29 -25.43 -15.82
CA LYS A 172 5.23 -26.88 -16.14
C LYS A 172 5.27 -27.16 -17.64
N LYS A 173 4.75 -26.25 -18.46
CA LYS A 173 4.71 -26.38 -19.92
C LYS A 173 6.03 -25.98 -20.56
N ASP A 174 6.69 -24.97 -20.00
CA ASP A 174 7.86 -24.34 -20.60
C ASP A 174 8.91 -23.93 -19.56
N PRO A 175 9.99 -24.70 -19.41
CA PRO A 175 11.06 -24.39 -18.46
C PRO A 175 11.76 -23.04 -18.69
N GLU A 176 11.69 -22.45 -19.90
CA GLU A 176 12.27 -21.12 -20.16
C GLU A 176 11.53 -20.00 -19.43
N LEU A 177 10.26 -20.22 -19.05
CA LEU A 177 9.46 -19.24 -18.31
C LEU A 177 9.74 -19.22 -16.81
N VAL A 178 10.47 -20.20 -16.25
CA VAL A 178 10.66 -20.33 -14.79
C VAL A 178 11.17 -19.04 -14.15
N LEU A 179 12.16 -18.38 -14.75
CA LEU A 179 12.71 -17.14 -14.20
C LEU A 179 11.70 -15.99 -14.25
N GLY A 180 11.08 -15.74 -15.40
CA GLY A 180 10.08 -14.68 -15.55
C GLY A 180 8.81 -14.91 -14.71
N ALA A 181 8.35 -16.16 -14.64
CA ALA A 181 7.20 -16.55 -13.84
C ALA A 181 7.48 -16.45 -12.33
N THR A 182 8.73 -16.65 -11.89
CA THR A 182 9.12 -16.37 -10.51
C THR A 182 8.99 -14.88 -10.20
N ASP A 183 9.44 -14.00 -11.10
CA ASP A 183 9.29 -12.55 -10.92
C ASP A 183 7.81 -12.10 -10.97
N TYR A 184 6.96 -12.75 -11.79
CA TYR A 184 5.51 -12.53 -11.80
C TYR A 184 4.86 -12.89 -10.45
N ILE A 185 5.22 -14.03 -9.87
CA ILE A 185 4.75 -14.44 -8.53
C ILE A 185 5.21 -13.43 -7.47
N MET A 186 6.48 -13.01 -7.51
CA MET A 186 6.99 -12.04 -6.56
C MET A 186 6.24 -10.70 -6.67
N ALA A 187 6.00 -10.21 -7.89
CA ALA A 187 5.23 -8.99 -8.11
C ALA A 187 3.80 -9.10 -7.59
N SER A 188 3.10 -10.23 -7.82
CA SER A 188 1.73 -10.41 -7.31
C SER A 188 1.68 -10.48 -5.79
N THR A 189 2.66 -11.11 -5.13
CA THR A 189 2.78 -11.10 -3.67
C THR A 189 3.01 -9.69 -3.11
N TYR A 190 3.81 -8.85 -3.77
CA TYR A 190 3.97 -7.47 -3.30
C TYR A 190 2.71 -6.62 -3.48
N ILE A 191 1.92 -6.89 -4.52
CA ILE A 191 0.61 -6.25 -4.73
C ILE A 191 -0.38 -6.68 -3.62
N GLU A 192 -0.44 -7.96 -3.29
CA GLU A 192 -1.22 -8.50 -2.15
C GLU A 192 -0.84 -7.81 -0.83
N ARG A 193 0.46 -7.68 -0.53
CA ARG A 193 0.93 -6.95 0.66
C ARG A 193 0.52 -5.48 0.69
N ILE A 194 0.47 -4.81 -0.45
CA ILE A 194 -0.02 -3.43 -0.50
C ILE A 194 -1.52 -3.39 -0.15
N GLY A 195 -2.30 -4.39 -0.58
CA GLY A 195 -3.69 -4.59 -0.17
C GLY A 195 -3.84 -4.71 1.34
N ASP A 196 -3.05 -5.60 1.96
CA ASP A 196 -3.00 -5.78 3.42
C ASP A 196 -2.80 -4.44 4.16
N TYR A 197 -1.85 -3.62 3.71
CA TYR A 197 -1.56 -2.33 4.36
C TYR A 197 -2.66 -1.29 4.16
N ILE A 198 -3.38 -1.33 3.02
CA ILE A 198 -4.58 -0.50 2.82
C ILE A 198 -5.68 -0.94 3.80
N THR A 199 -5.83 -2.24 4.01
CA THR A 199 -6.76 -2.78 5.01
C THR A 199 -6.39 -2.32 6.42
N ASN A 200 -5.09 -2.37 6.80
CA ASN A 200 -4.63 -1.80 8.07
C ASN A 200 -4.97 -0.31 8.22
N ILE A 201 -4.77 0.51 7.18
CA ILE A 201 -5.15 1.93 7.22
C ILE A 201 -6.66 2.08 7.46
N SER A 202 -7.47 1.24 6.83
CA SER A 202 -8.92 1.20 7.03
C SER A 202 -9.29 0.87 8.49
N GLU A 203 -8.58 -0.08 9.11
CA GLU A 203 -8.72 -0.41 10.53
C GLU A 203 -8.38 0.79 11.43
N TRP A 204 -7.34 1.56 11.10
CA TRP A 204 -6.98 2.76 11.86
C TRP A 204 -8.02 3.88 11.77
N ILE A 205 -8.75 3.99 10.65
CA ILE A 205 -9.89 4.90 10.48
C ILE A 205 -11.04 4.47 11.39
N VAL A 206 -11.36 3.17 11.43
CA VAL A 206 -12.38 2.62 12.33
C VAL A 206 -11.98 2.84 13.80
N TYR A 207 -10.73 2.54 14.15
CA TYR A 207 -10.19 2.76 15.50
C TYR A 207 -10.29 4.22 15.95
N PHE A 208 -10.04 5.18 15.05
CA PHE A 208 -10.18 6.60 15.41
C PHE A 208 -11.57 6.92 15.95
N GLN A 209 -12.61 6.40 15.29
CA GLN A 209 -14.01 6.65 15.62
C GLN A 209 -14.49 5.82 16.81
N THR A 210 -14.20 4.52 16.84
CA THR A 210 -14.73 3.58 17.83
C THR A 210 -13.89 3.54 19.11
N GLY A 211 -12.59 3.77 19.01
CA GLY A 211 -11.61 3.52 20.06
C GLY A 211 -11.21 2.06 20.23
N GLU A 212 -11.70 1.17 19.37
CA GLU A 212 -11.43 -0.27 19.39
C GLU A 212 -10.68 -0.69 18.13
N ILE A 213 -9.61 -1.48 18.30
CA ILE A 213 -8.90 -2.09 17.17
C ILE A 213 -9.74 -3.27 16.70
N GLN A 214 -10.21 -3.22 15.46
CA GLN A 214 -11.01 -4.26 14.83
C GLN A 214 -10.21 -4.84 13.68
N GLU A 215 -10.19 -6.16 13.58
CA GLU A 215 -9.56 -6.88 12.46
C GLU A 215 -10.59 -6.95 11.33
N LEU A 216 -10.33 -6.23 10.24
CA LEU A 216 -11.18 -6.19 9.05
C LEU A 216 -10.73 -7.21 8.00
N ASN A 217 -9.48 -7.66 8.05
CA ASN A 217 -8.98 -8.70 7.18
C ASN A 217 -9.42 -10.10 7.67
N THR A 218 -10.61 -10.54 7.26
CA THR A 218 -11.19 -11.83 7.67
C THR A 218 -10.98 -12.96 6.67
N HIS A 219 -10.38 -12.66 5.50
CA HIS A 219 -10.27 -13.59 4.38
C HIS A 219 -9.05 -14.54 4.46
N HIS A 220 -8.16 -14.35 5.43
CA HIS A 220 -7.03 -15.26 5.69
C HIS A 220 -7.31 -16.30 6.79
N SER A 221 -8.59 -16.58 7.07
CA SER A 221 -8.99 -17.66 7.97
C SER A 221 -8.38 -19.00 7.51
N TYR A 222 -7.75 -19.74 8.44
CA TYR A 222 -7.18 -21.07 8.17
C TYR A 222 -8.19 -22.08 7.60
N ASP A 223 -9.50 -21.80 7.72
CA ASP A 223 -10.57 -22.65 7.19
C ASP A 223 -10.68 -22.59 5.65
N GLU A 224 -10.02 -21.65 4.99
CA GLU A 224 -10.02 -21.48 3.52
C GLU A 224 -8.72 -21.93 2.81
N LEU A 225 -7.74 -22.47 3.56
CA LEU A 225 -6.48 -23.06 3.05
C LEU A 225 -6.59 -24.57 2.77
#